data_AF-A0A348WFX0-F1
#
_entry.id   AF-A0A348WFX0-F1
#
_cell.length_a   1.000
_cell.length_b   1.000
_cell.length_c   1.000
_cell.angle_alpha   90.00
_cell.angle_beta   90.00
_cell.angle_gamma   90.00
#
_symmetry.space_group_name_H-M   'P 1'
#
loop_
_entity.id
_entity.type
_entity.pdbx_description
1 polymer ?
#
loop_
_entity_poly.entity_id
_entity_poly.type
_entity_poly.pdbx_seq_one_letter_code
_entity_poly.pdbx_strand_id
1 'polypeptide(L)'
;MADTKREAPEKIRCDACPVLCFIAEGRSGACDRYGNEGGKLVRLDPLTIIENTIESGAKAVPFLKDGDGMDWDGDLVQSQRPFVTAVGAGTTYPDYKPAPFIVSQEVNGADMVTIVTEGIFSYCGVKVKIDTDRFIGHERAVVRVDGEPVGHVMTSEYGSKMLSLGGVEHLTGGSKKEGRVTCDALLKLCNREAVEMTIDEGATLVVQAGEPPIVNGEPERLMRVGCGSATIGMFASQWIDHVDEVIVVDDHITGVLSEHQAGKMLDVKPTGIKINGRRSTPGRYFQVANPGTGWGGTDIDDPLTILKPADAKLAWEGLRLLMVSTTGEQYAYFELDAALEPVAKPLPEALQQSVERIAE
;
A
#
# COMPACT_ATOMS: atom_id res chain seq x y z
N MET A 1 -39.77 51.16 -31.21
CA MET A 1 -40.23 50.06 -30.34
C MET A 1 -39.20 49.94 -29.25
N ALA A 2 -39.61 50.18 -28.00
CA ALA A 2 -38.72 50.14 -26.85
C ALA A 2 -38.26 48.70 -26.62
N ASP A 3 -36.96 48.53 -26.43
CA ASP A 3 -36.33 47.28 -26.07
C ASP A 3 -36.80 46.91 -24.65
N THR A 4 -37.86 46.11 -24.56
CA THR A 4 -38.35 45.58 -23.29
C THR A 4 -37.26 44.70 -22.71
N LYS A 5 -36.59 45.20 -21.66
CA LYS A 5 -35.73 44.39 -20.79
C LYS A 5 -36.50 43.12 -20.44
N ARG A 6 -36.09 41.98 -21.00
CA ARG A 6 -36.55 40.66 -20.58
C ARG A 6 -36.25 40.54 -19.09
N GLU A 7 -37.28 40.34 -18.28
CA GLU A 7 -37.10 39.95 -16.88
C GLU A 7 -36.22 38.71 -16.86
N ALA A 8 -35.12 38.77 -16.09
CA ALA A 8 -34.22 37.63 -15.95
C ALA A 8 -35.00 36.47 -15.32
N PRO A 9 -34.88 35.25 -15.85
CA PRO A 9 -35.62 34.10 -15.32
C PRO A 9 -35.17 33.83 -13.86
N GLU A 10 -36.12 33.62 -12.94
CA GLU A 10 -35.85 33.27 -11.53
C GLU A 10 -34.94 32.04 -11.38
N LYS A 11 -34.99 31.15 -12.37
CA LYS A 11 -34.15 29.95 -12.46
C LYS A 11 -33.64 29.78 -13.88
N ILE A 12 -32.37 29.48 -14.02
CA ILE A 12 -31.79 29.03 -15.29
C ILE A 12 -31.79 27.51 -15.35
N ARG A 13 -31.93 26.95 -16.55
CA ARG A 13 -31.67 25.53 -16.79
C ARG A 13 -30.19 25.38 -17.12
N CYS A 14 -29.45 24.69 -16.27
CA CYS A 14 -28.05 24.36 -16.52
C CYS A 14 -27.98 23.35 -17.67
N ASP A 15 -27.19 23.64 -18.68
CA ASP A 15 -26.95 22.76 -19.83
C ASP A 15 -25.56 22.11 -19.77
N ALA A 16 -24.82 22.29 -18.67
CA ALA A 16 -23.46 21.81 -18.52
C ALA A 16 -23.32 20.30 -18.28
N CYS A 17 -24.42 19.55 -18.20
CA CYS A 17 -24.40 18.08 -18.20
C CYS A 17 -25.79 17.48 -18.43
N PRO A 18 -25.91 16.16 -18.63
CA PRO A 18 -27.17 15.49 -18.90
C PRO A 18 -28.24 15.60 -17.79
N VAL A 19 -27.86 15.98 -16.56
CA VAL A 19 -28.81 16.15 -15.44
C VAL A 19 -29.75 17.34 -15.68
N LEU A 20 -29.30 18.36 -16.40
CA LEU A 20 -30.10 19.52 -16.80
C LEU A 20 -30.86 20.22 -15.64
N CYS A 21 -30.18 20.39 -14.49
CA CYS A 21 -30.78 20.94 -13.27
C CYS A 21 -31.21 22.40 -13.41
N PHE A 22 -32.21 22.81 -12.63
CA PHE A 22 -32.64 24.21 -12.53
C PHE A 22 -31.96 24.90 -11.35
N ILE A 23 -31.29 26.02 -11.61
CA ILE A 23 -30.50 26.77 -10.63
C ILE A 23 -31.15 28.12 -10.38
N ALA A 24 -31.57 28.38 -9.14
CA ALA A 24 -32.11 29.67 -8.73
C ALA A 24 -31.01 30.73 -8.61
N GLU A 25 -31.37 32.00 -8.78
CA GLU A 25 -30.45 33.14 -8.62
C GLU A 25 -29.64 33.05 -7.30
N GLY A 26 -28.32 33.25 -7.39
CA GLY A 26 -27.40 33.18 -6.25
C GLY A 26 -27.20 31.79 -5.65
N ARG A 27 -27.64 30.71 -6.33
CA ARG A 27 -27.47 29.33 -5.87
C ARG A 27 -26.53 28.55 -6.79
N SER A 28 -25.93 27.51 -6.24
CA SER A 28 -25.24 26.46 -6.99
C SER A 28 -26.22 25.42 -7.54
N GLY A 29 -25.84 24.78 -8.64
CA GLY A 29 -26.51 23.61 -9.19
C GLY A 29 -26.17 22.33 -8.43
N ALA A 30 -26.78 21.22 -8.83
CA ALA A 30 -26.66 19.95 -8.10
C ALA A 30 -25.23 19.38 -7.99
N CYS A 31 -24.30 19.83 -8.84
CA CYS A 31 -22.90 19.44 -8.81
C CYS A 31 -21.99 20.44 -8.08
N ASP A 32 -22.55 21.55 -7.58
CA ASP A 32 -21.84 22.69 -6.97
C ASP A 32 -20.82 23.43 -7.85
N ARG A 33 -20.55 22.96 -9.08
CA ARG A 33 -19.60 23.55 -10.03
C ARG A 33 -20.13 24.76 -10.81
N TYR A 34 -21.45 24.88 -10.91
CA TYR A 34 -22.11 25.93 -11.67
C TYR A 34 -23.13 26.66 -10.82
N GLY A 35 -23.24 27.97 -11.01
CA GLY A 35 -24.20 28.83 -10.32
C GLY A 35 -25.01 29.68 -11.29
N ASN A 36 -26.06 30.30 -10.76
CA ASN A 36 -26.82 31.32 -11.47
C ASN A 36 -26.47 32.71 -10.94
N GLU A 37 -25.80 33.52 -11.76
CA GLU A 37 -25.50 34.92 -11.47
C GLU A 37 -26.12 35.82 -12.54
N GLY A 38 -27.11 36.62 -12.14
CA GLY A 38 -27.82 37.54 -13.03
C GLY A 38 -28.55 36.82 -14.17
N GLY A 39 -29.13 35.64 -13.92
CA GLY A 39 -29.74 34.82 -14.96
C GLY A 39 -28.75 34.19 -15.94
N LYS A 40 -27.46 34.12 -15.60
CA LYS A 40 -26.40 33.51 -16.40
C LYS A 40 -25.79 32.33 -15.67
N LEU A 41 -25.54 31.25 -16.42
CA LEU A 41 -24.79 30.11 -15.91
C LEU A 41 -23.32 30.51 -15.79
N VAL A 42 -22.81 30.54 -14.56
CA VAL A 42 -21.40 30.82 -14.25
C VAL A 42 -20.75 29.59 -13.64
N ARG A 43 -19.43 29.47 -13.81
CA ARG A 43 -18.64 28.42 -13.15
C ARG A 43 -18.18 28.92 -11.78
N LEU A 44 -18.33 28.10 -10.75
CA LEU A 44 -18.02 28.46 -9.36
C LEU A 44 -16.61 28.05 -8.93
N ASP A 45 -16.08 26.93 -9.45
CA ASP A 45 -14.74 26.46 -9.09
C ASP A 45 -13.65 27.12 -9.97
N PRO A 46 -12.71 27.87 -9.36
CA PRO A 46 -11.53 28.37 -10.06
C PRO A 46 -10.54 27.23 -10.36
N LEU A 47 -9.79 27.40 -11.45
CA LEU A 47 -8.64 26.54 -11.79
C LEU A 47 -7.65 26.50 -10.62
N THR A 48 -7.28 25.29 -10.16
CA THR A 48 -6.11 25.13 -9.29
C THR A 48 -4.86 25.27 -10.16
N ILE A 49 -4.43 26.51 -10.42
CA ILE A 49 -3.08 26.80 -10.87
C ILE A 49 -2.18 26.63 -9.65
N ILE A 50 -1.32 25.63 -9.65
CA ILE A 50 -0.45 25.31 -8.51
C ILE A 50 0.39 26.54 -8.13
N GLU A 51 0.85 27.34 -9.10
CA GLU A 51 1.60 28.57 -8.86
C GLU A 51 0.79 29.62 -8.06
N ASN A 52 -0.49 29.86 -8.39
CA ASN A 52 -1.35 30.81 -7.65
C ASN A 52 -1.79 30.25 -6.27
N THR A 53 -1.80 28.93 -6.14
CA THR A 53 -2.17 28.21 -4.91
C THR A 53 -1.07 28.36 -3.84
N ILE A 54 0.19 28.45 -4.26
CA ILE A 54 1.35 28.75 -3.41
C ILE A 54 1.30 30.21 -2.92
N GLU A 55 0.93 31.17 -3.77
CA GLU A 55 0.82 32.59 -3.39
C GLU A 55 -0.32 32.87 -2.39
N SER A 56 -1.37 32.05 -2.40
CA SER A 56 -2.53 32.16 -1.51
C SER A 56 -2.40 31.35 -0.20
N GLY A 57 -1.23 30.74 0.05
CA GLY A 57 -0.92 30.06 1.31
C GLY A 57 -1.46 28.64 1.46
N ALA A 58 -1.99 28.05 0.39
CA ALA A 58 -2.40 26.65 0.38
C ALA A 58 -1.18 25.73 0.22
N LYS A 59 -1.16 24.60 0.94
CA LYS A 59 -0.05 23.65 0.94
C LYS A 59 -0.07 22.83 -0.35
N ALA A 60 0.88 23.08 -1.25
CA ALA A 60 1.17 22.23 -2.40
C ALA A 60 2.35 21.29 -2.06
N VAL A 61 2.30 20.04 -2.54
CA VAL A 61 3.40 19.08 -2.37
C VAL A 61 4.27 19.14 -3.63
N PRO A 62 5.54 19.58 -3.53
CA PRO A 62 6.44 19.55 -4.68
C PRO A 62 6.68 18.10 -5.09
N PHE A 63 6.50 17.80 -6.37
CA PHE A 63 6.77 16.47 -6.91
C PHE A 63 8.26 16.08 -6.78
N LEU A 64 9.15 17.08 -6.59
CA LEU A 64 10.50 16.98 -6.02
C LEU A 64 10.97 18.39 -5.61
N LYS A 65 11.50 18.58 -4.39
CA LYS A 65 12.35 19.74 -4.07
C LYS A 65 13.36 19.42 -2.95
N ASP A 66 14.61 19.71 -3.27
CA ASP A 66 15.80 19.85 -2.42
C ASP A 66 16.17 18.62 -1.61
N GLY A 67 16.55 17.57 -2.34
CA GLY A 67 17.09 16.36 -1.76
C GLY A 67 17.37 15.39 -2.89
N ASP A 68 18.37 15.75 -3.69
CA ASP A 68 19.33 14.79 -4.15
C ASP A 68 18.78 13.41 -4.57
N GLY A 69 18.65 13.20 -5.87
CA GLY A 69 18.53 11.84 -6.38
C GLY A 69 19.61 10.83 -5.92
N MET A 70 20.84 11.15 -5.45
CA MET A 70 21.54 12.45 -5.44
C MET A 70 21.53 13.18 -6.78
N ASP A 71 21.27 12.46 -7.88
CA ASP A 71 21.01 13.04 -9.20
C ASP A 71 20.22 12.04 -10.06
N TRP A 72 18.89 12.18 -10.04
CA TRP A 72 18.02 11.60 -11.07
C TRP A 72 17.20 12.73 -11.66
N ASP A 73 17.33 12.97 -12.97
CA ASP A 73 16.57 13.98 -13.71
C ASP A 73 15.36 13.39 -14.45
N GLY A 74 14.96 12.14 -14.13
CA GLY A 74 14.06 11.27 -14.90
C GLY A 74 12.62 11.74 -14.99
N ASP A 75 12.52 12.81 -15.72
CA ASP A 75 11.39 13.66 -15.96
C ASP A 75 10.41 13.00 -16.91
N LEU A 76 9.39 12.35 -16.34
CA LEU A 76 8.26 11.83 -17.12
C LEU A 76 7.33 12.94 -17.64
N VAL A 77 7.41 14.17 -17.10
CA VAL A 77 6.34 15.18 -17.23
C VAL A 77 6.80 16.65 -17.35
N GLN A 78 8.10 16.94 -17.47
CA GLN A 78 8.68 18.28 -17.58
C GLN A 78 8.43 19.22 -16.40
N SER A 79 8.92 18.80 -15.23
CA SER A 79 8.84 19.52 -13.94
C SER A 79 9.42 20.95 -13.91
N GLN A 80 10.22 21.35 -14.90
CA GLN A 80 10.69 22.74 -15.06
C GLN A 80 9.73 23.64 -15.85
N ARG A 81 8.59 23.11 -16.29
CA ARG A 81 7.58 23.83 -17.06
C ARG A 81 6.27 23.94 -16.27
N PRO A 82 5.45 24.98 -16.52
CA PRO A 82 4.12 25.07 -15.95
C PRO A 82 3.32 23.82 -16.32
N PHE A 83 3.09 22.94 -15.36
CA PHE A 83 2.29 21.74 -15.55
C PHE A 83 0.86 22.06 -15.12
N VAL A 84 -0.05 22.16 -16.10
CA VAL A 84 -1.46 22.46 -15.81
C VAL A 84 -2.15 21.20 -15.32
N THR A 85 -2.31 21.07 -14.00
CA THR A 85 -3.27 20.13 -13.41
C THR A 85 -4.63 20.83 -13.31
N ALA A 86 -5.65 20.32 -13.99
CA ALA A 86 -7.02 20.83 -13.84
C ALA A 86 -7.91 19.84 -13.05
N VAL A 87 -7.31 19.18 -12.05
CA VAL A 87 -8.05 18.39 -11.05
C VAL A 87 -9.02 19.35 -10.34
N GLY A 88 -10.33 19.11 -10.47
CA GLY A 88 -11.38 20.01 -9.95
C GLY A 88 -11.89 21.05 -10.95
N ALA A 89 -11.27 21.19 -12.12
CA ALA A 89 -11.62 22.20 -13.12
C ALA A 89 -12.52 21.69 -14.27
N GLY A 90 -12.96 20.43 -14.24
CA GLY A 90 -13.72 19.76 -15.30
C GLY A 90 -15.24 19.88 -15.20
N THR A 91 -15.94 19.40 -16.24
CA THR A 91 -17.40 19.32 -16.31
C THR A 91 -17.86 17.87 -16.03
N THR A 92 -19.16 17.64 -15.85
CA THR A 92 -19.70 16.32 -15.48
C THR A 92 -19.85 15.40 -16.70
N TYR A 93 -19.07 14.31 -16.76
CA TYR A 93 -19.18 13.28 -17.80
C TYR A 93 -20.56 12.55 -17.78
N PRO A 94 -21.07 12.04 -18.91
CA PRO A 94 -20.64 12.32 -20.28
C PRO A 94 -21.10 13.72 -20.68
N ASP A 95 -20.16 14.64 -20.88
CA ASP A 95 -20.47 16.00 -21.34
C ASP A 95 -20.12 16.13 -22.82
N TYR A 96 -20.96 16.87 -23.54
CA TYR A 96 -20.71 17.30 -24.92
C TYR A 96 -20.01 18.65 -24.98
N LYS A 97 -19.85 19.35 -23.83
CA LYS A 97 -19.01 20.55 -23.76
C LYS A 97 -17.54 20.13 -23.85
N PRO A 98 -16.75 20.72 -24.77
CA PRO A 98 -15.32 20.48 -24.86
C PRO A 98 -14.63 20.69 -23.51
N ALA A 99 -13.48 20.05 -23.32
CA ALA A 99 -12.61 20.31 -22.18
C ALA A 99 -12.51 21.82 -21.95
N PRO A 100 -12.79 22.31 -20.74
CA PRO A 100 -12.82 23.74 -20.47
C PRO A 100 -11.47 24.41 -20.71
N PHE A 101 -10.40 23.62 -20.74
CA PHE A 101 -9.04 24.06 -21.00
C PHE A 101 -8.39 23.14 -22.04
N ILE A 102 -7.90 23.77 -23.11
CA ILE A 102 -7.04 23.16 -24.12
C ILE A 102 -5.79 24.04 -24.14
N VAL A 103 -4.66 23.47 -23.75
CA VAL A 103 -3.39 24.19 -23.66
C VAL A 103 -2.45 23.66 -24.73
N SER A 104 -1.97 24.52 -25.62
CA SER A 104 -1.00 24.18 -26.66
C SER A 104 0.39 24.73 -26.30
N GLN A 105 1.43 23.92 -26.50
CA GLN A 105 2.83 24.34 -26.39
C GLN A 105 3.68 23.58 -27.43
N GLU A 106 4.79 24.16 -27.87
CA GLU A 106 5.76 23.47 -28.73
C GLU A 106 6.85 22.82 -27.85
N VAL A 107 7.09 21.52 -28.04
CA VAL A 107 8.13 20.75 -27.32
C VAL A 107 9.06 20.09 -28.34
N ASN A 108 10.31 20.52 -28.37
CA ASN A 108 11.34 19.98 -29.28
C ASN A 108 10.92 20.00 -30.77
N GLY A 109 10.22 21.05 -31.21
CA GLY A 109 9.71 21.16 -32.57
C GLY A 109 8.41 20.37 -32.85
N ALA A 110 7.77 19.81 -31.82
CA ALA A 110 6.47 19.13 -31.91
C ALA A 110 5.38 19.89 -31.15
N ASP A 111 4.20 20.04 -31.76
CA ASP A 111 3.02 20.57 -31.08
C ASP A 111 2.53 19.58 -30.01
N MET A 112 2.54 20.01 -28.75
CA MET A 112 1.93 19.30 -27.61
C MET A 112 0.63 19.99 -27.23
N VAL A 113 -0.47 19.24 -27.27
CA VAL A 113 -1.80 19.72 -26.85
C VAL A 113 -2.22 18.95 -25.60
N THR A 114 -2.43 19.66 -24.50
CA THR A 114 -2.96 19.11 -23.25
C THR A 114 -4.45 19.39 -23.17
N ILE A 115 -5.24 18.31 -23.09
CA ILE A 115 -6.70 18.35 -22.94
C ILE A 115 -7.02 17.83 -21.54
N VAL A 116 -7.64 18.65 -20.70
CA VAL A 116 -7.98 18.23 -19.34
C VAL A 116 -9.46 17.87 -19.24
N THR A 117 -9.73 16.63 -18.88
CA THR A 117 -11.07 16.11 -18.58
C THR A 117 -11.09 15.52 -17.18
N GLU A 118 -12.24 15.56 -16.52
CA GLU A 118 -12.43 14.88 -15.24
C GLU A 118 -13.09 13.53 -15.44
N GLY A 119 -12.53 12.51 -14.79
CA GLY A 119 -13.21 11.24 -14.57
C GLY A 119 -14.26 11.38 -13.47
N ILE A 120 -15.42 10.73 -13.64
CA ILE A 120 -16.37 10.61 -12.53
C ILE A 120 -15.74 9.72 -11.47
N PHE A 121 -15.85 10.13 -10.21
CA PHE A 121 -15.38 9.34 -9.07
C PHE A 121 -15.93 7.91 -9.07
N SER A 122 -17.10 7.67 -9.69
CA SER A 122 -17.72 6.35 -9.87
C SER A 122 -16.86 5.33 -10.63
N TYR A 123 -15.83 5.76 -11.38
CA TYR A 123 -14.88 4.88 -12.06
C TYR A 123 -13.54 4.74 -11.30
N CYS A 124 -13.39 5.43 -10.18
CA CYS A 124 -12.18 5.44 -9.39
C CYS A 124 -12.15 4.28 -8.40
N GLY A 125 -10.94 3.82 -8.09
CA GLY A 125 -10.67 2.90 -7.00
C GLY A 125 -9.38 3.32 -6.29
N VAL A 126 -9.20 2.84 -5.07
CA VAL A 126 -8.00 3.03 -4.26
C VAL A 126 -7.39 1.66 -4.01
N LYS A 127 -6.08 1.57 -4.23
CA LYS A 127 -5.29 0.42 -3.85
C LYS A 127 -4.58 0.71 -2.54
N VAL A 128 -4.80 -0.13 -1.53
CA VAL A 128 -4.20 0.05 -0.20
C VAL A 128 -3.14 -1.02 0.00
N LYS A 129 -1.89 -0.60 0.18
CA LYS A 129 -0.80 -1.45 0.67
C LYS A 129 -0.84 -1.46 2.19
N ILE A 130 -0.92 -2.65 2.78
CA ILE A 130 -0.91 -2.84 4.23
C ILE A 130 0.40 -3.51 4.60
N ASP A 131 1.20 -2.77 5.36
CA ASP A 131 2.47 -3.27 5.87
C ASP A 131 2.23 -4.00 7.19
N THR A 132 1.97 -5.30 7.05
CA THR A 132 1.76 -6.25 8.15
C THR A 132 2.18 -7.65 7.70
N ASP A 133 2.76 -8.42 8.62
CA ASP A 133 2.98 -9.86 8.43
C ASP A 133 1.78 -10.69 8.89
N ARG A 134 0.82 -10.10 9.60
CA ARG A 134 -0.36 -10.81 10.08
C ARG A 134 -1.25 -11.21 8.91
N PHE A 135 -1.86 -12.38 9.05
CA PHE A 135 -2.92 -12.78 8.16
C PHE A 135 -4.14 -11.85 8.32
N ILE A 136 -4.52 -11.18 7.23
CA ILE A 136 -5.69 -10.29 7.18
C ILE A 136 -6.93 -10.94 6.53
N GLY A 137 -6.75 -12.02 5.79
CA GLY A 137 -7.78 -12.66 4.99
C GLY A 137 -7.24 -13.23 3.68
N HIS A 138 -8.00 -14.12 3.05
CA HIS A 138 -7.61 -14.73 1.78
C HIS A 138 -7.85 -13.80 0.59
N GLU A 139 -7.11 -14.03 -0.50
CA GLU A 139 -7.36 -13.31 -1.76
C GLU A 139 -8.83 -13.50 -2.21
N ARG A 140 -9.45 -12.40 -2.63
CA ARG A 140 -10.88 -12.22 -2.95
C ARG A 140 -11.82 -12.14 -1.74
N ALA A 141 -11.33 -12.23 -0.51
CA ALA A 141 -12.16 -11.95 0.66
C ALA A 141 -12.71 -10.51 0.57
N VAL A 142 -14.00 -10.35 0.87
CA VAL A 142 -14.69 -9.07 0.74
C VAL A 142 -14.25 -8.13 1.86
N VAL A 143 -13.93 -6.89 1.50
CA VAL A 143 -13.65 -5.81 2.46
C VAL A 143 -14.94 -5.03 2.69
N ARG A 144 -15.29 -4.80 3.94
CA ARG A 144 -16.50 -4.09 4.35
C ARG A 144 -16.22 -2.87 5.19
N VAL A 145 -17.03 -1.83 4.97
CA VAL A 145 -17.12 -0.64 5.83
C VAL A 145 -18.60 -0.43 6.13
N ASP A 146 -18.97 -0.16 7.38
CA ASP A 146 -20.39 -0.03 7.82
C ASP A 146 -21.31 -1.19 7.34
N GLY A 147 -20.73 -2.40 7.23
CA GLY A 147 -21.36 -3.62 6.73
C GLY A 147 -21.49 -3.73 5.21
N GLU A 148 -21.23 -2.66 4.44
CA GLU A 148 -21.31 -2.66 2.99
C GLU A 148 -20.02 -3.19 2.36
N PRO A 149 -20.09 -3.99 1.29
CA PRO A 149 -18.91 -4.40 0.53
C PRO A 149 -18.35 -3.20 -0.23
N VAL A 150 -17.10 -2.83 0.03
CA VAL A 150 -16.44 -1.68 -0.61
C VAL A 150 -15.25 -2.10 -1.48
N GLY A 151 -14.93 -3.39 -1.51
CA GLY A 151 -13.77 -3.91 -2.20
C GLY A 151 -13.43 -5.34 -1.82
N HIS A 152 -12.19 -5.75 -2.06
CA HIS A 152 -11.68 -7.06 -1.70
C HIS A 152 -10.18 -7.06 -1.42
N VAL A 153 -9.71 -8.08 -0.70
CA VAL A 153 -8.29 -8.42 -0.60
C VAL A 153 -7.82 -8.87 -1.98
N MET A 154 -6.88 -8.14 -2.58
CA MET A 154 -6.32 -8.47 -3.89
C MET A 154 -5.00 -9.23 -3.74
N THR A 155 -4.40 -9.59 -4.87
CA THR A 155 -3.11 -10.26 -4.93
C THR A 155 -2.06 -9.51 -4.12
N SER A 156 -1.34 -10.23 -3.26
CA SER A 156 -0.25 -9.67 -2.47
C SER A 156 0.92 -9.26 -3.38
N GLU A 157 1.54 -8.12 -3.08
CA GLU A 157 2.62 -7.56 -3.89
C GLU A 157 3.83 -7.28 -3.02
N TYR A 158 5.00 -7.77 -3.46
CA TYR A 158 6.23 -7.73 -2.65
C TYR A 158 6.01 -8.24 -1.22
N GLY A 159 5.07 -9.21 -1.09
CA GLY A 159 4.50 -9.83 0.09
C GLY A 159 3.87 -8.91 1.15
N SER A 160 3.62 -7.64 0.83
CA SER A 160 2.64 -6.84 1.57
C SER A 160 1.22 -7.33 1.24
N LYS A 161 0.31 -7.22 2.20
CA LYS A 161 -1.11 -7.49 1.98
C LYS A 161 -1.74 -6.29 1.27
N MET A 162 -2.65 -6.54 0.33
CA MET A 162 -3.14 -5.51 -0.60
C MET A 162 -4.66 -5.51 -0.67
N LEU A 163 -5.28 -4.34 -0.67
CA LEU A 163 -6.73 -4.18 -0.89
C LEU A 163 -7.01 -3.44 -2.19
N SER A 164 -8.04 -3.89 -2.90
CA SER A 164 -8.69 -3.15 -4.00
C SER A 164 -10.00 -2.60 -3.49
N LEU A 165 -10.11 -1.28 -3.36
CA LEU A 165 -11.31 -0.61 -2.86
C LEU A 165 -11.94 0.25 -3.98
N GLY A 166 -13.27 0.30 -4.02
CA GLY A 166 -13.99 1.12 -4.99
C GLY A 166 -14.22 0.46 -6.34
N GLY A 167 -14.34 1.29 -7.37
CA GLY A 167 -14.71 0.88 -8.72
C GLY A 167 -16.22 0.94 -8.98
N VAL A 168 -16.57 0.80 -10.26
CA VAL A 168 -17.94 0.99 -10.78
C VAL A 168 -18.96 0.09 -10.10
N GLU A 169 -18.59 -1.17 -9.86
CA GLU A 169 -19.42 -2.18 -9.19
C GLU A 169 -19.87 -1.68 -7.81
N HIS A 170 -18.93 -1.21 -6.97
CA HIS A 170 -19.25 -0.75 -5.61
C HIS A 170 -19.86 0.64 -5.56
N LEU A 171 -19.47 1.54 -6.46
CA LEU A 171 -19.96 2.92 -6.47
C LEU A 171 -21.36 3.05 -7.11
N THR A 172 -21.69 2.20 -8.07
CA THR A 172 -22.92 2.34 -8.88
C THR A 172 -23.64 1.03 -9.19
N GLY A 173 -22.99 -0.13 -9.10
CA GLY A 173 -23.59 -1.43 -9.40
C GLY A 173 -24.44 -2.00 -8.26
N GLY A 174 -24.07 -1.68 -7.02
CA GLY A 174 -24.72 -2.17 -5.82
C GLY A 174 -25.89 -1.32 -5.30
N SER A 175 -26.09 -1.35 -3.98
CA SER A 175 -27.14 -0.56 -3.34
C SER A 175 -26.76 0.93 -3.25
N LYS A 176 -27.76 1.82 -3.07
CA LYS A 176 -27.47 3.24 -2.80
C LYS A 176 -26.63 3.43 -1.52
N LYS A 177 -26.82 2.55 -0.52
CA LYS A 177 -26.04 2.59 0.72
C LYS A 177 -24.58 2.19 0.45
N GLU A 178 -24.38 1.12 -0.31
CA GLU A 178 -23.05 0.64 -0.73
C GLU A 178 -22.26 1.73 -1.45
N GLY A 179 -22.85 2.35 -2.48
CA GLY A 179 -22.19 3.42 -3.22
C GLY A 179 -21.82 4.63 -2.37
N ARG A 180 -22.70 5.01 -1.43
CA ARG A 180 -22.42 6.11 -0.49
C ARG A 180 -21.28 5.76 0.47
N VAL A 181 -21.30 4.58 1.07
CA VAL A 181 -20.28 4.13 2.02
C VAL A 181 -18.93 3.94 1.33
N THR A 182 -18.92 3.36 0.14
CA THR A 182 -17.71 3.23 -0.69
C THR A 182 -17.12 4.61 -0.98
N CYS A 183 -17.94 5.55 -1.47
CA CYS A 183 -17.48 6.91 -1.77
C CYS A 183 -16.89 7.60 -0.53
N ASP A 184 -17.58 7.53 0.62
CA ASP A 184 -17.11 8.10 1.89
C ASP A 184 -15.78 7.49 2.35
N ALA A 185 -15.64 6.16 2.30
CA ALA A 185 -14.41 5.46 2.66
C ALA A 185 -13.23 5.88 1.75
N LEU A 186 -13.43 5.93 0.43
CA LEU A 186 -12.37 6.36 -0.50
C LEU A 186 -11.98 7.82 -0.27
N LEU A 187 -12.95 8.72 -0.05
CA LEU A 187 -12.67 10.13 0.22
C LEU A 187 -11.87 10.31 1.52
N LYS A 188 -12.24 9.61 2.59
CA LYS A 188 -11.49 9.60 3.85
C LYS A 188 -10.06 9.14 3.65
N LEU A 189 -9.85 8.00 3.01
CA LEU A 189 -8.52 7.47 2.74
C LEU A 189 -7.66 8.44 1.91
N CYS A 190 -8.22 9.01 0.85
CA CYS A 190 -7.54 9.99 0.01
C CYS A 190 -7.23 11.31 0.75
N ASN A 191 -8.04 11.67 1.75
CA ASN A 191 -7.80 12.79 2.66
C ASN A 191 -6.93 12.42 3.88
N ARG A 192 -6.32 11.23 3.88
CA ARG A 192 -5.45 10.72 4.95
C ARG A 192 -6.16 10.60 6.30
N GLU A 193 -7.47 10.37 6.28
CA GLU A 193 -8.27 10.03 7.45
C GLU A 193 -8.27 8.51 7.66
N ALA A 194 -8.40 8.07 8.91
CA ALA A 194 -8.49 6.67 9.25
C ALA A 194 -9.85 6.08 8.85
N VAL A 195 -9.82 4.85 8.31
CA VAL A 195 -11.02 4.08 8.00
C VAL A 195 -10.92 2.72 8.66
N GLU A 196 -11.92 2.39 9.49
CA GLU A 196 -12.13 1.05 10.03
C GLU A 196 -12.87 0.19 8.99
N MET A 197 -12.38 -1.03 8.79
CA MET A 197 -12.93 -1.99 7.86
C MET A 197 -12.80 -3.42 8.39
N THR A 198 -13.69 -4.30 7.95
CA THR A 198 -13.62 -5.73 8.25
C THR A 198 -13.43 -6.53 6.97
N ILE A 199 -12.66 -7.61 7.06
CA ILE A 199 -12.51 -8.57 5.97
C ILE A 199 -13.35 -9.80 6.31
N ASP A 200 -14.19 -10.24 5.37
CA ASP A 200 -14.99 -11.46 5.52
C ASP A 200 -14.06 -12.66 5.76
N GLU A 201 -14.32 -13.41 6.83
CA GLU A 201 -13.49 -14.53 7.30
C GLU A 201 -12.02 -14.15 7.61
N GLY A 202 -11.76 -12.87 7.86
CA GLY A 202 -10.43 -12.32 8.07
C GLY A 202 -10.34 -11.38 9.28
N ALA A 203 -9.48 -10.37 9.16
CA ALA A 203 -9.18 -9.43 10.22
C ALA A 203 -10.12 -8.20 10.23
N THR A 204 -10.18 -7.54 11.38
CA THR A 204 -10.62 -6.14 11.48
C THR A 204 -9.40 -5.23 11.34
N LEU A 205 -9.52 -4.17 10.55
CA LEU A 205 -8.42 -3.28 10.18
C LEU A 205 -8.80 -1.83 10.43
N VAL A 206 -7.85 -1.02 10.88
CA VAL A 206 -7.88 0.44 10.73
C VAL A 206 -6.69 0.84 9.87
N VAL A 207 -6.96 1.49 8.74
CA VAL A 207 -5.91 1.93 7.81
C VAL A 207 -5.99 3.45 7.59
N GLN A 208 -4.82 4.07 7.48
CA GLN A 208 -4.67 5.51 7.25
C GLN A 208 -3.37 5.77 6.49
N ALA A 209 -3.42 6.66 5.50
CA ALA A 209 -2.26 6.94 4.65
C ALA A 209 -1.12 7.66 5.41
N GLY A 210 -0.07 6.91 5.73
CA GLY A 210 1.13 7.39 6.43
C GLY A 210 1.17 7.04 7.92
N GLU A 211 0.18 6.32 8.43
CA GLU A 211 0.19 5.80 9.80
C GLU A 211 0.28 4.25 9.79
N PRO A 212 0.83 3.64 10.84
CA PRO A 212 0.85 2.18 10.95
C PRO A 212 -0.57 1.59 10.97
N PRO A 213 -0.83 0.48 10.26
CA PRO A 213 -2.15 -0.15 10.29
C PRO A 213 -2.41 -0.78 11.66
N ILE A 214 -3.68 -0.80 12.07
CA ILE A 214 -4.14 -1.53 13.26
C ILE A 214 -4.85 -2.79 12.81
N VAL A 215 -4.36 -3.96 13.22
CA VAL A 215 -4.90 -5.27 12.83
C VAL A 215 -5.44 -5.96 14.08
N ASN A 216 -6.74 -6.26 14.11
CA ASN A 216 -7.45 -6.85 15.24
C ASN A 216 -7.24 -6.09 16.57
N GLY A 217 -7.15 -4.76 16.49
CA GLY A 217 -6.93 -3.88 17.65
C GLY A 217 -5.45 -3.65 18.00
N GLU A 218 -4.53 -4.39 17.39
CA GLU A 218 -3.09 -4.24 17.64
C GLU A 218 -2.44 -3.36 16.56
N PRO A 219 -1.82 -2.23 16.91
CA PRO A 219 -1.08 -1.41 15.96
C PRO A 219 0.19 -2.14 15.52
N GLU A 220 0.41 -2.22 14.22
CA GLU A 220 1.70 -2.66 13.68
C GLU A 220 2.79 -1.66 14.06
N ARG A 221 3.96 -2.17 14.42
CA ARG A 221 5.09 -1.35 14.88
C ARG A 221 6.27 -1.43 13.93
N LEU A 222 6.50 -2.61 13.36
CA LEU A 222 7.63 -2.91 12.51
C LEU A 222 7.14 -3.38 11.16
N MET A 223 7.94 -3.10 10.14
CA MET A 223 7.74 -3.66 8.81
C MET A 223 8.71 -4.79 8.60
N ARG A 224 8.28 -5.79 7.84
CA ARG A 224 9.19 -6.81 7.33
C ARG A 224 10.29 -6.19 6.47
N VAL A 225 11.54 -6.57 6.72
CA VAL A 225 12.67 -6.14 5.90
C VAL A 225 12.66 -6.82 4.51
N GLY A 226 12.00 -7.97 4.40
CA GLY A 226 11.86 -8.77 3.20
C GLY A 226 11.42 -10.19 3.55
N CYS A 227 11.32 -11.06 2.54
CA CYS A 227 11.13 -12.49 2.82
C CYS A 227 12.36 -13.09 3.52
N GLY A 228 12.24 -14.26 4.15
CA GLY A 228 13.34 -14.85 4.91
C GLY A 228 14.64 -15.04 4.11
N SER A 229 14.53 -15.31 2.80
CA SER A 229 15.69 -15.35 1.89
C SER A 229 16.37 -14.00 1.70
N ALA A 230 15.60 -12.92 1.61
CA ALA A 230 16.14 -11.57 1.47
C ALA A 230 16.83 -11.13 2.77
N THR A 231 16.23 -11.43 3.92
CA THR A 231 16.84 -11.19 5.24
C THR A 231 18.19 -11.89 5.35
N ILE A 232 18.30 -13.18 4.96
CA ILE A 232 19.62 -13.85 4.92
C ILE A 232 20.60 -13.11 4.01
N GLY A 233 20.18 -12.70 2.82
CA GLY A 233 21.03 -11.95 1.90
C GLY A 233 21.58 -10.64 2.49
N MET A 234 20.79 -9.96 3.33
CA MET A 234 21.16 -8.69 3.95
C MET A 234 22.03 -8.85 5.20
N PHE A 235 21.77 -9.88 6.02
CA PHE A 235 22.34 -9.99 7.37
C PHE A 235 23.39 -11.09 7.53
N ALA A 236 23.61 -11.97 6.55
CA ALA A 236 24.51 -13.11 6.69
C ALA A 236 25.93 -12.74 7.17
N SER A 237 26.51 -11.64 6.68
CA SER A 237 27.85 -11.19 7.11
C SER A 237 27.93 -10.77 8.58
N GLN A 238 26.79 -10.45 9.21
CA GLN A 238 26.71 -10.14 10.64
C GLN A 238 26.59 -11.41 11.51
N TRP A 239 26.28 -12.56 10.91
CA TRP A 239 26.03 -13.80 11.64
C TRP A 239 27.20 -14.78 11.64
N ILE A 240 27.99 -14.81 10.57
CA ILE A 240 28.96 -15.89 10.29
C ILE A 240 29.95 -16.21 11.42
N ASP A 241 30.37 -15.19 12.19
CA ASP A 241 31.33 -15.36 13.28
C ASP A 241 30.67 -15.66 14.63
N HIS A 242 29.34 -15.62 14.69
CA HIS A 242 28.56 -15.61 15.92
C HIS A 242 27.58 -16.78 16.06
N VAL A 243 27.20 -17.42 14.95
CA VAL A 243 26.27 -18.55 14.93
C VAL A 243 26.58 -19.50 13.77
N ASP A 244 26.23 -20.78 13.91
CA ASP A 244 26.54 -21.80 12.90
C ASP A 244 25.40 -21.95 11.87
N GLU A 245 24.15 -21.71 12.28
CA GLU A 245 22.99 -21.69 11.41
C GLU A 245 22.01 -20.56 11.76
N VAL A 246 21.38 -19.99 10.74
CA VAL A 246 20.26 -19.06 10.92
C VAL A 246 19.08 -19.52 10.10
N ILE A 247 17.92 -19.61 10.76
CA ILE A 247 16.64 -19.83 10.11
C ILE A 247 15.83 -18.54 10.23
N VAL A 248 15.49 -17.95 9.09
CA VAL A 248 14.57 -16.80 9.06
C VAL A 248 13.17 -17.32 8.75
N VAL A 249 12.28 -17.25 9.73
CA VAL A 249 10.90 -17.78 9.66
C VAL A 249 10.00 -16.75 9.01
N ASP A 250 9.22 -17.20 8.02
CA ASP A 250 8.38 -16.35 7.17
C ASP A 250 7.26 -17.22 6.55
N ASP A 251 6.03 -16.70 6.51
CA ASP A 251 4.86 -17.33 5.88
C ASP A 251 5.07 -17.56 4.37
N HIS A 252 5.85 -16.68 3.74
CA HIS A 252 6.10 -16.74 2.32
C HIS A 252 7.32 -17.59 1.99
N ILE A 253 8.52 -17.20 2.44
CA ILE A 253 9.77 -17.93 2.18
C ILE A 253 10.64 -18.00 3.44
N THR A 254 10.63 -19.14 4.09
CA THR A 254 11.58 -19.42 5.17
C THR A 254 12.99 -19.62 4.58
N GLY A 255 13.96 -18.93 5.16
CA GLY A 255 15.37 -18.97 4.78
C GLY A 255 16.20 -19.90 5.67
N VAL A 256 17.22 -20.56 5.10
CA VAL A 256 18.23 -21.34 5.86
C VAL A 256 19.63 -20.93 5.41
N LEU A 257 20.43 -20.34 6.31
CA LEU A 257 21.70 -19.68 6.01
C LEU A 257 22.72 -20.62 5.35
N SER A 258 23.03 -21.77 5.96
CA SER A 258 24.11 -22.65 5.49
C SER A 258 23.86 -23.25 4.09
N GLU A 259 22.59 -23.31 3.67
CA GLU A 259 22.20 -23.72 2.33
C GLU A 259 22.11 -22.55 1.34
N HIS A 260 21.76 -21.36 1.83
CA HIS A 260 21.54 -20.19 1.01
C HIS A 260 22.83 -19.75 0.29
N GLN A 261 22.68 -19.11 -0.88
CA GLN A 261 23.84 -18.64 -1.66
C GLN A 261 24.73 -17.67 -0.87
N ALA A 262 24.15 -16.77 -0.07
CA ALA A 262 24.92 -15.89 0.80
C ALA A 262 25.80 -16.68 1.79
N GLY A 263 25.26 -17.72 2.44
CA GLY A 263 26.06 -18.58 3.31
C GLY A 263 27.14 -19.34 2.56
N LYS A 264 26.87 -19.81 1.33
CA LYS A 264 27.90 -20.46 0.49
C LYS A 264 29.03 -19.51 0.12
N MET A 265 28.74 -18.26 -0.20
CA MET A 265 29.76 -17.25 -0.55
C MET A 265 30.56 -16.76 0.66
N LEU A 266 30.04 -17.00 1.86
CA LEU A 266 30.69 -16.70 3.14
C LEU A 266 31.29 -17.97 3.79
N ASP A 267 31.44 -19.06 3.01
CA ASP A 267 32.01 -20.33 3.46
C ASP A 267 31.34 -20.94 4.71
N VAL A 268 30.04 -20.67 4.93
CA VAL A 268 29.26 -21.25 6.02
C VAL A 268 29.23 -22.77 5.85
N LYS A 269 29.73 -23.49 6.85
CA LYS A 269 29.75 -24.95 6.90
C LYS A 269 28.31 -25.49 6.87
N PRO A 270 28.00 -26.52 6.08
CA PRO A 270 26.71 -27.22 6.17
C PRO A 270 26.47 -27.76 7.59
N THR A 271 25.29 -27.46 8.14
CA THR A 271 24.93 -27.72 9.55
C THR A 271 24.14 -29.02 9.74
N GLY A 272 23.51 -29.52 8.68
CA GLY A 272 22.59 -30.66 8.77
C GLY A 272 21.21 -30.30 9.31
N ILE A 273 20.94 -29.04 9.63
CA ILE A 273 19.61 -28.55 10.02
C ILE A 273 18.68 -28.65 8.80
N LYS A 274 17.47 -29.18 9.01
CA LYS A 274 16.50 -29.47 7.95
C LYS A 274 15.14 -28.89 8.29
N ILE A 275 14.49 -28.28 7.28
CA ILE A 275 13.17 -27.68 7.42
C ILE A 275 12.07 -28.59 6.84
N ASN A 276 10.90 -28.56 7.46
CA ASN A 276 9.67 -29.15 6.97
C ASN A 276 8.94 -28.21 6.01
N GLY A 277 9.45 -28.08 4.78
CA GLY A 277 8.80 -27.31 3.72
C GLY A 277 9.19 -27.73 2.32
N ARG A 278 8.57 -27.09 1.33
CA ARG A 278 8.86 -27.31 -0.09
C ARG A 278 10.07 -26.49 -0.51
N ARG A 279 11.22 -27.17 -0.67
CA ARG A 279 12.44 -26.55 -1.18
C ARG A 279 12.23 -26.02 -2.61
N SER A 280 12.53 -24.76 -2.84
CA SER A 280 12.54 -24.16 -4.19
C SER A 280 13.96 -24.10 -4.75
N THR A 281 14.85 -23.48 -4.00
CA THR A 281 16.28 -23.31 -4.31
C THR A 281 17.06 -23.50 -2.99
N PRO A 282 18.39 -23.71 -3.03
CA PRO A 282 19.17 -23.90 -1.81
C PRO A 282 18.90 -22.81 -0.77
N GLY A 283 18.50 -23.21 0.44
CA GLY A 283 18.18 -22.29 1.54
C GLY A 283 16.86 -21.52 1.41
N ARG A 284 15.99 -21.85 0.45
CA ARG A 284 14.69 -21.20 0.25
C ARG A 284 13.54 -22.22 0.27
N TYR A 285 12.66 -22.09 1.25
CA TYR A 285 11.56 -23.03 1.49
C TYR A 285 10.21 -22.32 1.49
N PHE A 286 9.29 -22.83 0.68
CA PHE A 286 7.89 -22.42 0.67
C PHE A 286 7.05 -23.37 1.51
N GLN A 287 5.86 -22.92 1.93
CA GLN A 287 4.85 -23.77 2.59
C GLN A 287 5.42 -24.51 3.79
N VAL A 288 6.16 -23.78 4.64
CA VAL A 288 6.72 -24.31 5.88
C VAL A 288 5.66 -24.36 6.98
N ALA A 289 4.83 -23.33 7.05
CA ALA A 289 3.66 -23.21 7.92
C ALA A 289 2.55 -22.45 7.16
N ASN A 290 1.32 -22.45 7.67
CA ASN A 290 0.24 -21.67 7.04
C ASN A 290 0.33 -20.20 7.49
N PRO A 291 -0.29 -19.26 6.76
CA PRO A 291 -0.41 -17.88 7.25
C PRO A 291 -1.22 -17.80 8.55
N GLY A 292 -0.83 -16.89 9.44
CA GLY A 292 -1.45 -16.69 10.75
C GLY A 292 -0.98 -15.43 11.46
N THR A 293 -0.99 -15.46 12.79
CA THR A 293 -0.59 -14.33 13.65
C THR A 293 0.60 -14.64 14.56
N GLY A 294 1.24 -15.79 14.35
CA GLY A 294 2.39 -16.26 15.09
C GLY A 294 3.72 -15.82 14.45
N TRP A 295 4.72 -16.70 14.49
CA TRP A 295 6.09 -16.40 14.06
C TRP A 295 6.18 -16.02 12.58
N GLY A 296 6.73 -14.84 12.25
CA GLY A 296 6.94 -14.42 10.86
C GLY A 296 5.67 -14.45 10.00
N GLY A 297 4.51 -14.15 10.61
CA GLY A 297 3.21 -14.16 9.91
C GLY A 297 2.60 -15.54 9.72
N THR A 298 3.10 -16.58 10.40
CA THR A 298 2.62 -17.96 10.28
C THR A 298 1.58 -18.33 11.35
N ASP A 299 1.02 -19.54 11.28
CA ASP A 299 0.09 -20.11 12.27
C ASP A 299 0.79 -20.82 13.45
N ILE A 300 2.11 -20.67 13.61
CA ILE A 300 2.89 -21.34 14.66
C ILE A 300 3.42 -20.39 15.74
N ASP A 301 3.39 -20.86 16.98
CA ASP A 301 3.96 -20.16 18.14
C ASP A 301 5.38 -20.66 18.47
N ASP A 302 5.63 -21.95 18.28
CA ASP A 302 6.94 -22.57 18.51
C ASP A 302 7.69 -22.76 17.18
N PRO A 303 8.79 -22.03 16.95
CA PRO A 303 9.54 -22.11 15.71
C PRO A 303 10.20 -23.49 15.51
N LEU A 304 10.43 -24.28 16.57
CA LEU A 304 11.04 -25.61 16.43
C LEU A 304 10.14 -26.61 15.67
N THR A 305 8.83 -26.36 15.62
CA THR A 305 7.86 -27.22 14.92
C THR A 305 8.12 -27.34 13.41
N ILE A 306 8.85 -26.37 12.83
CA ILE A 306 9.22 -26.38 11.42
C ILE A 306 10.46 -27.23 11.12
N LEU A 307 11.15 -27.72 12.15
CA LEU A 307 12.38 -28.50 11.98
C LEU A 307 12.06 -29.97 11.75
N LYS A 308 12.92 -30.62 10.97
CA LYS A 308 13.05 -32.08 10.91
C LYS A 308 14.22 -32.51 11.79
N PRO A 309 14.32 -33.80 12.16
CA PRO A 309 15.51 -34.33 12.79
C PRO A 309 16.77 -33.95 11.99
N ALA A 310 17.78 -33.43 12.70
CA ALA A 310 19.03 -32.99 12.10
C ALA A 310 19.75 -34.16 11.42
N ASP A 311 20.52 -33.86 10.37
CA ASP A 311 21.38 -34.85 9.74
C ASP A 311 22.58 -35.18 10.61
N ALA A 312 22.54 -36.32 11.30
CA ALA A 312 23.61 -36.76 12.21
C ALA A 312 24.98 -36.95 11.54
N LYS A 313 25.07 -36.93 10.20
CA LYS A 313 26.37 -36.95 9.49
C LYS A 313 27.00 -35.56 9.37
N LEU A 314 26.21 -34.50 9.51
CA LEU A 314 26.63 -33.11 9.32
C LEU A 314 26.55 -32.30 10.61
N ALA A 315 25.50 -32.51 11.40
CA ALA A 315 25.27 -31.83 12.67
C ALA A 315 26.21 -32.34 13.78
N TRP A 316 26.43 -31.49 14.79
CA TRP A 316 27.28 -31.80 15.94
C TRP A 316 26.67 -31.24 17.24
N GLU A 317 27.04 -31.84 18.37
CA GLU A 317 26.71 -31.32 19.71
C GLU A 317 27.34 -29.94 19.90
N GLY A 318 26.55 -28.98 20.39
CA GLY A 318 26.95 -27.58 20.57
C GLY A 318 26.79 -26.69 19.34
N LEU A 319 26.20 -27.19 18.25
CA LEU A 319 25.86 -26.36 17.08
C LEU A 319 24.89 -25.24 17.50
N ARG A 320 25.28 -24.00 17.19
CA ARG A 320 24.58 -22.77 17.56
C ARG A 320 23.57 -22.40 16.48
N LEU A 321 22.31 -22.26 16.83
CA LEU A 321 21.20 -21.99 15.93
C LEU A 321 20.44 -20.74 16.37
N LEU A 322 20.32 -19.76 15.47
CA LEU A 322 19.42 -18.62 15.62
C LEU A 322 18.18 -18.84 14.75
N MET A 323 17.00 -18.69 15.35
CA MET A 323 15.75 -18.57 14.61
C MET A 323 15.21 -17.15 14.81
N VAL A 324 14.83 -16.46 13.74
CA VAL A 324 14.36 -15.06 13.79
C VAL A 324 13.26 -14.82 12.76
N SER A 325 12.29 -13.95 13.05
CA SER A 325 11.28 -13.53 12.08
C SER A 325 11.79 -12.45 11.12
N THR A 326 11.02 -12.17 10.08
CA THR A 326 11.29 -11.10 9.09
C THR A 326 11.13 -9.68 9.64
N THR A 327 10.53 -9.53 10.83
CA THR A 327 10.41 -8.26 11.57
C THR A 327 11.41 -8.15 12.72
N GLY A 328 12.11 -9.24 13.07
CA GLY A 328 12.98 -9.28 14.25
C GLY A 328 12.24 -9.30 15.59
N GLU A 329 10.90 -9.15 15.61
CA GLU A 329 10.10 -9.16 16.85
C GLU A 329 10.15 -10.51 17.57
N GLN A 330 10.29 -11.59 16.80
CA GLN A 330 10.35 -12.94 17.33
C GLN A 330 11.73 -13.52 17.00
N TYR A 331 12.43 -13.96 18.04
CA TYR A 331 13.70 -14.63 17.91
C TYR A 331 13.90 -15.64 19.05
N ALA A 332 14.71 -16.66 18.77
CA ALA A 332 15.10 -17.67 19.74
C ALA A 332 16.47 -18.23 19.37
N TYR A 333 17.28 -18.51 20.39
CA TYR A 333 18.61 -19.07 20.23
C TYR A 333 18.69 -20.43 20.88
N PHE A 334 19.31 -21.38 20.18
CA PHE A 334 19.40 -22.77 20.58
C PHE A 334 20.83 -23.29 20.40
N GLU A 335 21.20 -24.26 21.21
CA GLU A 335 22.37 -25.10 20.99
C GLU A 335 21.93 -26.56 20.93
N LEU A 336 22.44 -27.31 19.96
CA LEU A 336 22.14 -28.74 19.87
C LEU A 336 22.77 -29.51 21.03
N ASP A 337 22.03 -30.40 21.66
CA ASP A 337 22.56 -31.31 22.67
C ASP A 337 23.26 -32.55 22.06
N ALA A 338 23.66 -33.51 22.89
CA ALA A 338 24.28 -34.75 22.46
C ALA A 338 23.35 -35.64 21.60
N ALA A 339 22.03 -35.46 21.71
CA ALA A 339 21.03 -36.11 20.86
C ALA A 339 20.75 -35.33 19.57
N LEU A 340 21.42 -34.20 19.36
CA LEU A 340 21.24 -33.26 18.25
C LEU A 340 19.87 -32.57 18.27
N GLU A 341 19.28 -32.43 19.46
CA GLU A 341 18.02 -31.71 19.67
C GLU A 341 18.29 -30.26 20.09
N PRO A 342 17.56 -29.26 19.55
CA PRO A 342 17.74 -27.86 19.94
C PRO A 342 17.33 -27.61 21.39
N VAL A 343 18.26 -27.14 22.21
CA VAL A 343 18.00 -26.71 23.59
C VAL A 343 18.08 -25.20 23.68
N ALA A 344 17.03 -24.55 24.18
CA ALA A 344 16.95 -23.10 24.28
C ALA A 344 18.07 -22.54 25.18
N LYS A 345 18.71 -21.47 24.72
CA LYS A 345 19.78 -20.75 25.41
C LYS A 345 19.51 -19.24 25.34
N PRO A 346 20.04 -18.43 26.29
CA PRO A 346 19.99 -16.98 26.18
C PRO A 346 20.66 -16.50 24.88
N LEU A 347 20.10 -15.50 24.23
CA LEU A 347 20.69 -14.91 23.03
C LEU A 347 22.06 -14.27 23.38
N PRO A 348 23.16 -14.64 22.69
CA PRO A 348 24.44 -13.97 22.86
C PRO A 348 24.39 -12.50 22.46
N GLU A 349 25.11 -11.64 23.19
CA GLU A 349 25.18 -10.18 22.94
C GLU A 349 25.58 -9.85 21.49
N ALA A 350 26.47 -10.64 20.90
CA ALA A 350 26.91 -10.46 19.50
C ALA A 350 25.77 -10.63 18.48
N LEU A 351 24.73 -11.40 18.79
CA LEU A 351 23.57 -11.59 17.91
C LEU A 351 22.44 -10.60 18.21
N GLN A 352 22.41 -10.02 19.42
CA GLN A 352 21.41 -9.02 19.83
C GLN A 352 21.36 -7.85 18.84
N GLN A 353 22.52 -7.30 18.49
CA GLN A 353 22.60 -6.17 17.56
C GLN A 353 22.02 -6.51 16.18
N SER A 354 22.21 -7.74 15.69
CA SER A 354 21.67 -8.11 14.38
C SER A 354 20.15 -8.30 14.42
N VAL A 355 19.61 -8.82 15.52
CA VAL A 355 18.16 -8.95 15.70
C VAL A 355 17.52 -7.57 15.80
N GLU A 356 18.12 -6.67 16.57
CA GLU A 356 17.66 -5.28 16.71
C GLU A 356 17.67 -4.54 15.36
N ARG A 357 18.69 -4.75 14.52
CA ARG A 357 18.73 -4.17 13.17
C ARG A 357 17.68 -4.70 12.20
N ILE A 358 17.17 -5.93 12.41
CA ILE A 358 16.03 -6.45 11.62
C ILE A 358 14.74 -5.76 12.07
N ALA A 359 14.70 -5.32 13.33
CA ALA A 359 13.60 -4.62 13.97
C ALA A 359 13.69 -3.07 13.86
N GLU A 360 14.69 -2.53 13.15
CA GLU A 360 14.78 -1.11 12.76
C GLU A 360 13.93 -0.84 11.52
#